data_AF-A0AAV0H5P0-F1
#
_entry.id   AF-A0AAV0H5P0-F1
#
_cell.length_a   1.000
_cell.length_b   1.000
_cell.length_c   1.000
_cell.angle_alpha   90.00
_cell.angle_beta   90.00
_cell.angle_gamma   90.00
#
_symmetry.space_group_name_H-M   'P 1'
#
loop_
_entity.id
_entity.type
_entity.pdbx_description
1 polymer ?
#
loop_
_entity_poly.entity_id
_entity_poly.type
_entity_poly.pdbx_seq_one_letter_code
_entity_poly.pdbx_strand_id
1 'polypeptide(L)'
;LLVKVLGYNQGFGFQFRANIFFTTRFFCSFEWPGGGGIHWFDIYKQNRDYSICKNCEWIVKSLSPCRFNDETKAYDVCYEWNKSKV
;
A
#
# COMPACT_ATOMS: atom_id res chain seq x y z
N LEU A 1 14.08 -9.67 -1.08
CA LEU A 1 13.40 -8.40 -0.69
C LEU A 1 13.82 -7.34 -1.69
N LEU A 2 12.88 -6.74 -2.42
CA LEU A 2 13.17 -5.61 -3.30
C LEU A 2 13.12 -4.34 -2.45
N VAL A 3 14.23 -3.62 -2.36
CA VAL A 3 14.32 -2.34 -1.66
C VAL A 3 14.44 -1.24 -2.69
N LYS A 4 13.67 -0.16 -2.51
CA LYS A 4 13.70 1.04 -3.35
C LYS A 4 13.75 2.27 -2.46
N VAL A 5 14.74 3.13 -2.69
CA VAL A 5 14.84 4.45 -2.06
C VAL A 5 14.09 5.43 -2.95
N LEU A 6 13.12 6.14 -2.38
CA LEU A 6 12.28 7.10 -3.08
C LEU A 6 12.45 8.47 -2.45
N GLY A 7 12.54 9.51 -3.28
CA GLY A 7 12.42 10.89 -2.85
C GLY A 7 10.96 11.26 -2.53
N TYR A 8 10.77 12.43 -1.93
CA TYR A 8 9.44 12.99 -1.73
C TYR A 8 8.66 13.08 -3.06
N ASN A 9 7.38 12.71 -3.04
CA ASN A 9 6.51 12.63 -4.22
C ASN A 9 6.95 11.67 -5.34
N GLN A 10 7.94 10.81 -5.11
CA GLN A 10 8.27 9.76 -6.07
C GLN A 10 7.39 8.52 -5.86
N GLY A 11 7.14 7.79 -6.95
CA GLY A 11 6.35 6.57 -6.95
C GLY A 11 7.19 5.33 -7.26
N PHE A 12 6.72 4.19 -6.77
CA PHE A 12 7.18 2.88 -7.18
C PHE A 12 5.96 1.99 -7.42
N GLY A 13 6.01 1.17 -8.48
CA GLY A 13 4.93 0.28 -8.84
C GLY A 13 5.46 -1.01 -9.45
N PHE A 14 4.62 -2.03 -9.43
CA PHE A 14 4.87 -3.31 -10.06
C PHE A 14 3.55 -3.91 -10.55
N GLN A 15 3.65 -4.79 -11.54
CA GLN A 15 2.52 -5.48 -12.11
C GLN A 15 2.55 -6.95 -11.68
N PHE A 16 1.37 -7.52 -11.48
CA PHE A 16 1.21 -8.91 -11.11
C PHE A 16 -0.12 -9.44 -11.62
N ARG A 17 -0.28 -10.77 -11.63
CA ARG A 17 -1.56 -11.44 -11.88
C ARG A 17 -2.05 -12.04 -10.58
N ALA A 18 -3.25 -11.67 -10.15
CA ALA A 18 -3.88 -12.27 -8.98
C ALA A 18 -4.12 -13.77 -9.22
N ASN A 19 -3.87 -14.59 -8.20
CA ASN A 19 -4.13 -16.01 -8.23
C ASN A 19 -5.64 -16.31 -8.14
N ILE A 20 -6.04 -17.48 -8.64
CA ILE A 20 -7.45 -17.88 -8.74
C ILE A 20 -8.02 -18.29 -7.36
N PHE A 21 -7.15 -18.60 -6.39
CA PHE A 21 -7.55 -19.05 -5.05
C PHE A 21 -7.78 -17.89 -4.07
N PHE A 22 -7.81 -16.63 -4.53
CA PHE A 22 -8.05 -15.45 -3.71
C PHE A 22 -7.07 -15.23 -2.55
N THR A 23 -5.84 -15.76 -2.65
CA THR A 23 -4.82 -15.67 -1.60
C THR A 23 -3.69 -14.68 -1.91
N THR A 24 -3.77 -13.94 -3.02
CA THR A 24 -2.69 -13.02 -3.41
C THR A 24 -2.57 -11.88 -2.41
N ARG A 25 -1.35 -11.71 -1.88
CA ARG A 25 -1.03 -10.67 -0.91
C ARG A 25 0.37 -10.12 -1.20
N PHE A 26 0.47 -8.80 -1.22
CA PHE A 26 1.73 -8.09 -1.27
C PHE A 26 1.77 -7.06 -0.15
N PHE A 27 2.90 -7.00 0.54
CA PHE A 27 3.14 -6.05 1.62
C PHE A 27 4.47 -5.33 1.41
N CYS A 28 4.52 -4.11 1.91
CA CYS A 28 5.73 -3.29 1.92
C CYS A 28 5.99 -2.83 3.35
N SER A 29 7.28 -2.70 3.67
CA SER A 29 7.75 -1.97 4.84
C SER A 29 8.31 -0.64 4.38
N PHE A 30 8.11 0.40 5.18
CA PHE A 30 8.47 1.77 4.90
C PHE A 30 9.25 2.33 6.08
N GLU A 31 10.37 2.98 5.79
CA GLU A 31 11.21 3.64 6.77
C GLU A 31 11.71 4.94 6.18
N TRP A 32 11.67 6.00 6.97
CA TRP A 32 12.22 7.31 6.61
C TRP A 32 12.73 8.04 7.86
N PRO A 33 13.69 8.97 7.72
CA PRO A 33 14.19 9.76 8.84
C PRO A 33 13.07 10.51 9.56
N GLY A 34 13.06 10.44 10.90
CA GLY A 34 12.01 11.06 11.73
C GLY A 34 10.66 10.33 11.72
N GLY A 35 10.54 9.20 11.03
CA GLY A 35 9.30 8.41 10.96
C GLY A 35 8.97 7.56 12.18
N GLY A 36 9.85 7.49 13.19
CA GLY A 36 9.61 6.74 14.42
C GLY A 36 9.74 5.22 14.30
N GLY A 37 10.36 4.72 13.23
CA GLY A 37 10.65 3.29 13.02
C GLY A 37 10.12 2.75 11.69
N ILE A 38 10.03 1.42 11.61
CA ILE A 38 9.52 0.71 10.44
C ILE A 38 7.99 0.66 10.51
N HIS A 39 7.34 1.19 9.48
CA HIS A 39 5.93 1.02 9.23
C HIS A 39 5.73 -0.09 8.22
N TRP A 40 4.62 -0.83 8.27
CA TRP A 40 4.34 -1.81 7.23
C TRP A 40 2.85 -1.87 6.90
N PHE A 41 2.58 -2.19 5.64
CA PHE A 41 1.24 -2.20 5.12
C PHE A 41 1.10 -3.20 3.98
N ASP A 42 -0.09 -3.80 3.89
CA ASP A 42 -0.46 -4.61 2.75
C ASP A 42 -0.92 -3.72 1.59
N ILE A 43 0.01 -3.40 0.70
CA ILE A 43 -0.25 -2.60 -0.49
C ILE A 43 -1.24 -3.31 -1.44
N TYR A 44 -1.36 -4.64 -1.34
CA TYR A 44 -2.43 -5.39 -2.00
C TYR A 44 -2.89 -6.58 -1.15
N LYS A 45 -4.20 -6.67 -0.88
CA LYS A 45 -4.89 -7.87 -0.39
C LYS A 45 -6.01 -8.20 -1.36
N GLN A 46 -5.96 -9.38 -1.97
CA GLN A 46 -6.93 -9.73 -3.02
C GLN A 46 -8.39 -9.61 -2.56
N ASN A 47 -8.71 -10.07 -1.34
CA ASN A 47 -10.06 -9.96 -0.78
C ASN A 47 -10.53 -8.52 -0.51
N ARG A 48 -9.61 -7.56 -0.34
CA ARG A 48 -9.91 -6.13 -0.16
C ARG A 48 -9.97 -5.39 -1.49
N ASP A 49 -9.06 -5.71 -2.40
CA ASP A 49 -8.73 -4.82 -3.52
C ASP A 49 -9.23 -5.30 -4.87
N TYR A 50 -9.40 -6.61 -5.08
CA TYR A 50 -9.63 -7.20 -6.40
C TYR A 50 -10.85 -6.62 -7.14
N SER A 51 -11.94 -6.38 -6.42
CA SER A 51 -13.19 -5.84 -6.99
C SER A 51 -13.26 -4.32 -7.00
N ILE A 52 -12.27 -3.62 -6.43
CA ILE A 52 -12.37 -2.18 -6.14
C ILE A 52 -11.32 -1.36 -6.88
N CYS A 53 -10.14 -1.91 -7.16
CA CYS A 53 -9.10 -1.21 -7.91
C CYS A 53 -8.52 -2.10 -9.01
N LYS A 54 -8.44 -1.53 -10.23
CA LYS A 54 -7.65 -2.10 -11.33
C LYS A 54 -6.18 -1.72 -11.19
N ASN A 55 -5.93 -0.45 -10.89
CA ASN A 55 -4.65 0.09 -10.47
C ASN A 55 -4.80 0.50 -9.01
N CYS A 56 -4.15 -0.22 -8.10
CA CYS A 56 -4.26 0.05 -6.67
C CYS A 56 -3.14 1.01 -6.26
N GLU A 57 -3.43 2.31 -6.39
CA GLU A 57 -2.50 3.39 -6.06
C GLU A 57 -2.65 3.81 -4.59
N TRP A 58 -1.52 4.04 -3.94
CA TRP A 58 -1.46 4.41 -2.53
C TRP A 58 -0.53 5.60 -2.35
N ILE A 59 -0.99 6.63 -1.63
CA ILE A 59 -0.11 7.65 -1.07
C ILE A 59 0.29 7.24 0.33
N VAL A 60 1.59 7.25 0.61
CA VAL A 60 2.15 6.94 1.93
C VAL A 60 2.33 8.25 2.69
N LYS A 61 1.51 8.45 3.73
CA LYS A 61 1.64 9.58 4.66
C LYS A 61 2.19 9.07 5.99
N SER A 62 2.73 9.97 6.82
CA SER A 62 3.26 9.60 8.14
C SER A 62 2.23 8.88 9.02
N LEU A 63 0.98 9.37 9.01
CA LEU A 63 -0.11 8.82 9.82
C LEU A 63 -0.69 7.53 9.25
N SER A 64 -0.82 7.42 7.93
CA SER A 64 -1.48 6.30 7.28
C SER A 64 -1.22 6.24 5.77
N PRO A 65 -1.25 5.05 5.16
CA PRO A 65 -1.46 4.90 3.73
C PRO A 65 -2.92 5.18 3.35
N CYS A 66 -3.12 5.93 2.27
CA CYS A 66 -4.45 6.17 1.68
C CYS A 66 -4.48 5.72 0.23
N ARG A 67 -5.53 4.99 -0.15
CA ARG A 67 -5.74 4.53 -1.52
C ARG A 67 -6.38 5.62 -2.34
N PHE A 68 -6.06 5.66 -3.64
CA PHE A 68 -6.86 6.40 -4.60
C PHE A 68 -8.28 5.82 -4.69
N ASN A 69 -9.25 6.71 -4.74
CA ASN A 69 -10.65 6.39 -4.90
C ASN A 69 -11.14 6.88 -6.26
N ASP A 70 -11.53 5.93 -7.11
CA ASP A 70 -12.00 6.25 -8.46
C ASP A 70 -13.33 7.00 -8.48
N GLU A 71 -14.14 6.93 -7.42
CA GLU A 71 -15.42 7.64 -7.33
C GLU A 71 -15.22 9.11 -6.99
N THR A 72 -14.39 9.41 -5.98
CA THR A 72 -14.14 10.78 -5.50
C THR A 72 -12.95 11.47 -6.17
N LYS A 73 -12.15 10.71 -6.93
CA LYS A 73 -10.90 11.16 -7.56
C LYS A 73 -9.88 11.71 -6.55
N ALA A 74 -9.85 11.15 -5.34
CA ALA A 74 -8.99 11.59 -4.25
C ALA A 74 -8.32 10.41 -3.52
N TYR A 75 -7.27 10.70 -2.74
CA TYR A 75 -6.63 9.76 -1.82
C TYR A 75 -7.27 9.83 -0.43
N ASP A 76 -8.53 9.42 -0.35
CA ASP A 76 -9.39 9.58 0.83
C ASP A 76 -9.76 8.26 1.54
N VAL A 77 -9.45 7.11 0.93
CA VAL A 77 -9.66 5.80 1.56
C VAL A 77 -8.40 5.40 2.34
N CYS A 78 -8.31 5.85 3.59
CA CYS A 78 -7.16 5.65 4.47
C CYS A 78 -7.30 4.43 5.39
N TYR A 79 -6.18 3.79 5.69
CA TYR A 79 -6.11 2.64 6.60
C TYR A 79 -5.01 2.88 7.64
N GLU A 80 -5.19 2.30 8.82
CA GLU A 80 -4.10 2.28 9.80
C GLU A 80 -2.92 1.45 9.30
N TRP A 81 -1.72 1.82 9.76
CA TRP A 81 -0.56 0.96 9.67
C TRP A 81 -0.85 -0.39 10.32
N ASN A 82 -0.33 -1.47 9.72
CA ASN A 82 -0.54 -2.78 10.31
C ASN A 82 0.19 -2.86 11.66
N LYS A 83 -0.49 -3.36 12.69
CA LYS A 83 0.14 -3.68 13.97
C LYS A 83 1.17 -4.78 13.76
N SER A 84 2.21 -4.82 14.59
CA SER A 84 3.15 -5.95 14.63
C SER A 84 2.35 -7.25 14.66
N LYS A 85 2.80 -8.26 13.91
CA LYS A 85 2.22 -9.60 14.06
C LYS A 85 2.32 -9.98 15.52
N VAL A 86 1.19 -10.16 16.18
CA VAL A 86 1.12 -10.98 17.39
C VAL A 86 1.57 -12.39 17.01
#